data_AF-A0A7L4ZJT3-F1
#
_entry.id   AF-A0A7L4ZJT3-F1
#
_cell.length_a   1.000
_cell.length_b   1.000
_cell.length_c   1.000
_cell.angle_alpha   90.00
_cell.angle_beta   90.00
_cell.angle_gamma   90.00
#
_symmetry.space_group_name_H-M   'P 1'
#
loop_
_entity.id
_entity.type
_entity.pdbx_description
1 polymer ?
#
loop_
_entity_poly.entity_id
_entity_poly.type
_entity_poly.pdbx_seq_one_letter_code
_entity_poly.pdbx_strand_id
1 'polypeptide(L)'
;MLIKEKLITDSYLTIKFYKVIIFSIFKENLKVFSILIFFIFSLNTYAQDTSETKPKVGTTQKIGDIIVFALPLGTLATSFIIDDKKGAWQFTKGLVVTEAVTFGLKYSINKQRPDMSNDNSFPSGHTSTTFHSAGFIHRRYGFKYSIPAYLLAGFTAASRIDSNKHDILDVLAGAAIGLGSNLLFTTEYQQEHMSLNFNSNQGNYLLGFTYKF
;
A
#
# COMPACT_ATOMS: atom_id res chain seq x y z
N MET A 1 3.02 -6.88 -53.08
CA MET A 1 3.79 -5.94 -52.25
C MET A 1 2.86 -5.09 -51.36
N LEU A 2 1.83 -4.45 -51.94
CA LEU A 2 0.87 -3.55 -51.26
C LEU A 2 0.08 -4.13 -50.06
N ILE A 3 -0.22 -5.43 -50.05
CA ILE A 3 -1.05 -6.04 -48.98
C ILE A 3 -0.25 -6.20 -47.66
N LYS A 4 1.06 -6.46 -47.75
CA LYS A 4 1.92 -6.62 -46.56
C LYS A 4 2.14 -5.29 -45.83
N GLU A 5 2.33 -4.19 -46.57
CA GLU A 5 2.48 -2.85 -45.96
C GLU A 5 1.21 -2.42 -45.20
N LYS A 6 0.02 -2.68 -45.76
CA LYS A 6 -1.24 -2.32 -45.10
C LYS A 6 -1.43 -3.05 -43.76
N LEU A 7 -1.14 -4.36 -43.71
CA LEU A 7 -1.19 -5.17 -42.49
C LEU A 7 -0.17 -4.73 -41.42
N ILE A 8 1.03 -4.34 -41.84
CA ILE A 8 2.07 -3.82 -40.92
C ILE A 8 1.64 -2.45 -40.37
N THR A 9 1.02 -1.61 -41.19
CA THR A 9 0.57 -0.27 -40.79
C THR A 9 -0.61 -0.35 -39.81
N ASP A 10 -1.60 -1.20 -40.10
CA ASP A 10 -2.78 -1.42 -39.26
C ASP A 10 -2.41 -2.04 -37.89
N SER A 11 -1.47 -2.99 -37.86
CA SER A 11 -0.97 -3.56 -36.60
C SER A 11 -0.19 -2.53 -35.77
N TYR A 12 0.62 -1.68 -36.39
CA TYR A 12 1.34 -0.60 -35.70
C TYR A 12 0.39 0.44 -35.09
N LEU A 13 -0.64 0.85 -35.84
CA LEU A 13 -1.69 1.76 -35.36
C LEU A 13 -2.47 1.15 -34.20
N THR A 14 -2.83 -0.13 -34.30
CA THR A 14 -3.54 -0.86 -33.25
C THR A 14 -2.70 -0.92 -31.96
N ILE A 15 -1.42 -1.30 -32.05
CA ILE A 15 -0.50 -1.33 -30.90
C ILE A 15 -0.35 0.06 -30.27
N LYS A 16 -0.21 1.11 -31.08
CA LYS A 16 -0.08 2.50 -30.60
C LYS A 16 -1.36 2.97 -29.90
N PHE A 17 -2.52 2.59 -30.42
CA PHE A 17 -3.83 2.90 -29.84
C PHE A 17 -4.05 2.21 -28.49
N TYR A 18 -3.75 0.91 -28.39
CA TYR A 18 -3.77 0.18 -27.12
C TYR A 18 -2.80 0.77 -26.11
N LYS A 19 -1.60 1.17 -26.53
CA LYS A 19 -0.60 1.80 -25.64
C LYS A 19 -1.09 3.15 -25.10
N VAL A 20 -1.77 3.95 -25.91
CA VAL A 20 -2.39 5.23 -25.49
C VAL A 20 -3.55 5.00 -24.53
N ILE A 21 -4.43 4.03 -24.81
CA ILE A 21 -5.54 3.67 -23.92
C ILE A 21 -5.03 3.15 -22.58
N ILE A 22 -4.08 2.20 -22.59
CA ILE A 22 -3.47 1.66 -21.37
C ILE A 22 -2.77 2.76 -20.57
N PHE A 23 -2.05 3.67 -21.24
CA PHE A 23 -1.41 4.81 -20.58
C PHE A 23 -2.43 5.80 -20.00
N SER A 24 -3.55 6.02 -20.69
CA SER A 24 -4.65 6.87 -20.21
C SER A 24 -5.37 6.26 -19.00
N ILE A 25 -5.73 4.97 -19.07
CA ILE A 25 -6.30 4.18 -17.96
C ILE A 25 -5.32 4.14 -16.79
N PHE A 26 -4.02 3.99 -17.04
CA PHE A 26 -2.98 4.03 -16.00
C PHE A 26 -2.94 5.39 -15.29
N LYS A 27 -3.01 6.48 -16.05
CA LYS A 27 -2.98 7.85 -15.51
C LYS A 27 -4.26 8.20 -14.74
N GLU A 28 -5.42 7.71 -15.19
CA GLU A 28 -6.71 7.83 -14.50
C GLU A 28 -6.70 7.06 -13.18
N ASN A 29 -6.29 5.79 -13.18
CA ASN A 29 -6.19 4.99 -11.95
C ASN A 29 -5.18 5.60 -10.99
N LEU A 30 -4.00 6.04 -11.46
CA LEU A 30 -2.99 6.68 -10.62
C LEU A 30 -3.53 7.94 -9.93
N LYS A 31 -4.32 8.77 -10.63
CA LYS A 31 -4.99 9.92 -10.00
C LYS A 31 -5.97 9.51 -8.92
N VAL A 32 -6.79 8.48 -9.17
CA VAL A 32 -7.74 7.95 -8.18
C VAL A 32 -7.00 7.40 -6.95
N PHE A 33 -5.90 6.68 -7.16
CA PHE A 33 -5.01 6.23 -6.09
C PHE A 33 -4.47 7.42 -5.30
N SER A 34 -3.92 8.43 -5.96
CA SER A 34 -3.37 9.62 -5.30
C SER A 34 -4.43 10.38 -4.50
N ILE A 35 -5.66 10.50 -5.02
CA ILE A 35 -6.77 11.15 -4.32
C ILE A 35 -7.20 10.33 -3.10
N LEU A 36 -7.32 9.00 -3.24
CA LEU A 36 -7.72 8.11 -2.15
C LEU A 36 -6.66 8.10 -1.05
N ILE A 37 -5.38 8.03 -1.42
CA ILE A 37 -4.22 8.16 -0.54
C ILE A 37 -4.28 9.51 0.18
N PHE A 38 -4.41 10.61 -0.56
CA PHE A 38 -4.50 11.95 0.03
C PHE A 38 -5.67 12.08 1.01
N PHE A 39 -6.81 11.48 0.69
CA PHE A 39 -7.99 11.48 1.54
C PHE A 39 -7.78 10.66 2.83
N ILE A 40 -7.26 9.44 2.72
CA ILE A 40 -6.92 8.57 3.86
C ILE A 40 -5.87 9.23 4.77
N PHE A 41 -4.87 9.87 4.18
CA PHE A 41 -3.80 10.52 4.93
C PHE A 41 -4.24 11.82 5.59
N SER A 42 -5.17 12.55 4.97
CA SER A 42 -5.82 13.70 5.60
C SER A 42 -6.62 13.26 6.82
N LEU A 43 -7.39 12.17 6.73
CA LEU A 43 -8.14 11.64 7.87
C LEU A 43 -7.24 11.20 9.03
N ASN A 44 -6.06 10.65 8.72
CA ASN A 44 -5.11 10.21 9.73
C ASN A 44 -4.62 11.33 10.64
N THR A 45 -4.26 12.49 10.08
CA THR A 45 -3.76 13.61 10.88
C THR A 45 -4.84 14.21 11.77
N TYR A 46 -6.06 14.36 11.25
CA TYR A 46 -7.19 14.91 12.02
C TYR A 46 -7.65 14.01 13.17
N ALA A 47 -7.70 12.70 12.94
CA ALA A 47 -8.16 11.76 13.96
C ALA A 47 -7.11 11.48 15.05
N GLN A 48 -5.82 11.74 14.77
CA GLN A 48 -4.71 11.51 15.69
C GLN A 48 -4.44 12.68 16.64
N ASP A 49 -4.86 13.90 16.33
CA ASP A 49 -4.59 15.07 17.16
C ASP A 49 -5.81 15.99 17.24
N THR A 50 -6.69 15.67 18.20
CA THR A 50 -7.89 16.45 18.55
C THR A 50 -7.67 17.34 19.78
N SER A 51 -6.41 17.51 20.21
CA SER A 51 -6.08 18.29 21.40
C SER A 51 -6.42 19.77 21.21
N GLU A 52 -7.06 20.37 22.20
CA GLU A 52 -7.38 21.81 22.22
C GLU A 52 -6.11 22.69 22.31
N THR A 53 -4.99 22.12 22.80
CA THR A 53 -3.70 22.80 22.91
C THR A 53 -2.62 22.04 22.13
N LYS A 54 -1.72 22.75 21.42
CA LYS A 54 -0.62 22.12 20.67
C LYS A 54 0.41 21.52 21.64
N PRO A 55 0.56 20.19 21.74
CA PRO A 55 1.52 19.59 22.65
C PRO A 55 2.96 19.85 22.19
N LYS A 56 3.93 19.86 23.11
CA LYS A 56 5.35 19.88 22.76
C LYS A 56 5.73 18.55 22.11
N VAL A 57 5.90 18.56 20.79
CA VAL A 57 6.24 17.37 20.00
C VAL A 57 7.74 17.09 20.07
N GLY A 58 8.11 15.94 20.64
CA GLY A 58 9.49 15.45 20.71
C GLY A 58 10.06 15.04 19.35
N THR A 59 11.39 14.95 19.23
CA THR A 59 12.08 14.60 17.97
C THR A 59 11.70 13.20 17.47
N THR A 60 11.62 12.22 18.38
CA THR A 60 11.20 10.84 18.09
C THR A 60 9.79 10.80 17.50
N GLN A 61 8.87 11.57 18.06
CA GLN A 61 7.51 11.70 17.55
C GLN A 61 7.49 12.28 16.13
N LYS A 62 8.22 13.38 15.87
CA LYS A 62 8.30 13.97 14.51
C LYS A 62 8.81 13.00 13.46
N ILE A 63 9.83 12.21 13.79
CA ILE A 63 10.37 11.20 12.87
C ILE A 63 9.31 10.13 12.60
N GLY A 64 8.61 9.66 13.63
CA GLY A 64 7.50 8.71 13.47
C GLY A 64 6.36 9.29 12.60
N ASP A 65 6.06 10.57 12.75
CA ASP A 65 5.05 11.30 11.97
C ASP A 65 5.47 11.43 10.50
N ILE A 66 6.77 11.43 10.18
CA ILE A 66 7.24 11.38 8.80
C ILE A 66 7.14 9.95 8.24
N ILE A 67 7.54 8.95 9.04
CA ILE A 67 7.59 7.55 8.60
C ILE A 67 6.20 7.03 8.22
N VAL A 68 5.14 7.43 8.94
CA VAL A 68 3.77 6.98 8.63
C VAL A 68 3.32 7.36 7.23
N PHE A 69 3.84 8.45 6.64
CA PHE A 69 3.59 8.80 5.24
C PHE A 69 4.65 8.20 4.31
N ALA A 70 5.93 8.31 4.69
CA ALA A 70 7.04 7.91 3.84
C ALA A 70 7.02 6.41 3.52
N LEU A 71 6.67 5.55 4.49
CA LEU A 71 6.72 4.11 4.30
C LEU A 71 5.60 3.57 3.39
N PRO A 72 4.32 3.93 3.54
CA PRO A 72 3.28 3.57 2.58
C PRO A 72 3.53 4.13 1.18
N LEU A 73 3.95 5.40 1.09
CA LEU A 73 4.26 6.02 -0.20
C LEU A 73 5.44 5.33 -0.88
N GLY A 74 6.49 5.01 -0.12
CA GLY A 74 7.63 4.24 -0.59
C GLY A 74 7.21 2.85 -1.07
N THR A 75 6.34 2.17 -0.32
CA THR A 75 5.83 0.83 -0.67
C THR A 75 5.02 0.85 -1.98
N LEU A 76 4.16 1.85 -2.16
CA LEU A 76 3.42 2.02 -3.40
C LEU A 76 4.33 2.40 -4.57
N ALA A 77 5.23 3.36 -4.35
CA ALA A 77 6.17 3.80 -5.37
C ALA A 77 7.05 2.64 -5.85
N THR A 78 7.58 1.83 -4.93
CA THR A 78 8.36 0.64 -5.30
C THR A 78 7.53 -0.37 -6.05
N SER A 79 6.28 -0.61 -5.64
CA SER A 79 5.34 -1.49 -6.36
C SER A 79 5.14 -1.04 -7.82
N PHE A 80 5.02 0.26 -8.07
CA PHE A 80 4.91 0.79 -9.44
C PHE A 80 6.23 0.74 -10.21
N ILE A 81 7.37 0.98 -9.55
CA ILE A 81 8.71 0.92 -10.17
C ILE A 81 9.01 -0.48 -10.71
N ILE A 82 8.59 -1.53 -9.98
CA ILE A 82 8.78 -2.93 -10.39
C ILE A 82 7.63 -3.48 -11.25
N ASP A 83 6.71 -2.61 -11.70
CA ASP A 83 5.50 -2.93 -12.47
C ASP A 83 4.51 -3.92 -11.79
N ASP A 84 4.54 -4.00 -10.46
CA ASP A 84 3.61 -4.81 -9.66
C ASP A 84 2.27 -4.10 -9.42
N LYS A 85 1.53 -3.84 -10.51
CA LYS A 85 0.23 -3.17 -10.46
C LYS A 85 -0.80 -3.93 -9.61
N LYS A 86 -0.75 -5.26 -9.65
CA LYS A 86 -1.62 -6.13 -8.82
C LYS A 86 -1.29 -5.94 -7.34
N GLY A 87 0.00 -5.93 -6.98
CA GLY A 87 0.45 -5.66 -5.62
C GLY A 87 0.06 -4.26 -5.15
N ALA A 88 0.25 -3.23 -5.97
CA ALA A 88 -0.15 -1.86 -5.62
C ALA A 88 -1.66 -1.76 -5.29
N TRP A 89 -2.50 -2.50 -6.03
CA TRP A 89 -3.93 -2.56 -5.75
C TRP A 89 -4.25 -3.34 -4.47
N GLN A 90 -3.60 -4.49 -4.25
CA GLN A 90 -3.72 -5.28 -3.03
C GLN A 90 -3.30 -4.47 -1.79
N PHE A 91 -2.16 -3.79 -1.87
CA PHE A 91 -1.66 -2.88 -0.84
C PHE A 91 -2.70 -1.83 -0.49
N THR A 92 -3.26 -1.16 -1.50
CA THR A 92 -4.20 -0.06 -1.29
C THR A 92 -5.49 -0.54 -0.64
N LYS A 93 -6.05 -1.68 -1.10
CA LYS A 93 -7.23 -2.27 -0.45
C LYS A 93 -6.95 -2.61 1.01
N GLY A 94 -5.83 -3.26 1.27
CA GLY A 94 -5.44 -3.60 2.64
C GLY A 94 -5.22 -2.35 3.50
N LEU A 95 -4.67 -1.28 2.94
CA LEU A 95 -4.48 -0.02 3.64
C LEU A 95 -5.82 0.64 3.96
N VAL A 96 -6.74 0.74 2.99
CA VAL A 96 -8.10 1.25 3.21
C VAL A 96 -8.80 0.50 4.35
N VAL A 97 -8.71 -0.83 4.36
CA VAL A 97 -9.33 -1.65 5.41
C VAL A 97 -8.64 -1.43 6.76
N THR A 98 -7.31 -1.37 6.78
CA THR A 98 -6.53 -1.06 8.00
C THR A 98 -7.01 0.24 8.61
N GLU A 99 -7.11 1.29 7.80
CA GLU A 99 -7.50 2.63 8.26
C GLU A 99 -8.97 2.67 8.69
N ALA A 100 -9.87 2.05 7.93
CA ALA A 100 -11.28 1.97 8.29
C ALA A 100 -11.49 1.26 9.63
N VAL A 101 -10.81 0.13 9.85
CA VAL A 101 -10.88 -0.62 11.12
C VAL A 101 -10.25 0.18 12.26
N THR A 102 -9.07 0.76 12.03
CA THR A 102 -8.38 1.59 13.03
C THR A 102 -9.25 2.77 13.47
N PHE A 103 -9.80 3.55 12.54
CA PHE A 103 -10.65 4.70 12.88
C PHE A 103 -11.99 4.27 13.46
N GLY A 104 -12.60 3.22 12.93
CA GLY A 104 -13.83 2.66 13.46
C GLY A 104 -13.67 2.28 14.94
N LEU A 105 -12.62 1.54 15.28
CA LEU A 105 -12.30 1.18 16.66
C LEU A 105 -11.95 2.39 17.51
N LYS A 106 -11.21 3.36 16.95
CA LYS A 106 -10.78 4.57 17.65
C LYS A 106 -11.95 5.40 18.14
N TYR A 107 -12.90 5.71 17.26
CA TYR A 107 -14.09 6.46 17.63
C TYR A 107 -15.10 5.64 18.45
N SER A 108 -15.09 4.30 18.33
CA SER A 108 -15.99 3.44 19.10
C SER A 108 -15.53 3.21 20.55
N ILE A 109 -14.23 3.08 20.77
CA ILE A 109 -13.67 2.77 22.10
C ILE A 109 -13.41 4.03 22.91
N ASN A 110 -13.09 5.15 22.25
CA ASN A 110 -12.88 6.46 22.86
C ASN A 110 -12.02 6.42 24.15
N LYS A 111 -10.86 5.76 24.04
CA LYS A 111 -9.90 5.57 25.14
C LYS A 111 -9.02 6.80 25.32
N GLN A 112 -8.99 7.35 26.54
CA GLN A 112 -8.08 8.43 26.94
C GLN A 112 -6.60 8.11 26.68
N ARG A 113 -5.86 9.05 26.12
CA ARG A 113 -4.41 8.94 25.90
C ARG A 113 -3.62 9.04 27.21
N PRO A 114 -2.45 8.40 27.31
CA PRO A 114 -1.59 8.53 28.49
C PRO A 114 -1.17 9.97 28.80
N ASP A 115 -1.03 10.83 27.79
CA ASP A 115 -0.73 12.26 27.95
C ASP A 115 -1.97 13.14 28.18
N MET A 116 -3.16 12.55 28.30
CA MET A 116 -4.46 13.23 28.48
C MET A 116 -4.82 14.21 27.35
N SER A 117 -4.17 14.14 26.18
CA SER A 117 -4.39 15.10 25.10
C SER A 117 -5.74 14.93 24.38
N ASN A 118 -6.30 13.72 24.36
CA ASN A 118 -7.63 13.39 23.84
C ASN A 118 -8.02 11.93 24.17
N ASP A 119 -9.22 11.54 23.74
CA ASP A 119 -9.78 10.19 23.92
C ASP A 119 -9.61 9.26 22.71
N ASN A 120 -8.68 9.62 21.81
CA ASN A 120 -8.43 8.89 20.57
C ASN A 120 -7.14 8.04 20.69
N SER A 121 -7.00 7.26 21.76
CA SER A 121 -5.81 6.42 21.99
C SER A 121 -5.89 5.06 21.29
N PHE A 122 -6.85 4.21 21.61
CA PHE A 122 -6.92 2.87 21.01
C PHE A 122 -7.46 2.93 19.57
N PRO A 123 -7.05 2.03 18.65
CA PRO A 123 -5.69 1.52 18.50
C PRO A 123 -4.76 2.60 17.88
N SER A 124 -3.45 2.35 17.87
CA SER A 124 -2.48 3.27 17.25
C SER A 124 -2.55 3.23 15.72
N GLY A 125 -3.03 4.32 15.11
CA GLY A 125 -3.06 4.47 13.65
C GLY A 125 -1.67 4.45 13.01
N HIS A 126 -0.73 5.25 13.51
CA HIS A 126 0.68 5.24 13.11
C HIS A 126 1.28 3.83 13.06
N THR A 127 0.99 3.02 14.08
CA THR A 127 1.45 1.63 14.13
C THR A 127 0.72 0.78 13.09
N SER A 128 -0.61 0.87 12.99
CA SER A 128 -1.38 0.07 12.02
C SER A 128 -0.96 0.33 10.56
N THR A 129 -0.75 1.58 10.17
CA THR A 129 -0.33 1.98 8.82
C THR A 129 1.07 1.48 8.47
N THR A 130 2.02 1.64 9.40
CA THR A 130 3.42 1.26 9.15
C THR A 130 3.61 -0.25 9.18
N PHE A 131 2.93 -0.96 10.08
CA PHE A 131 2.91 -2.43 10.09
C PHE A 131 2.13 -3.02 8.91
N HIS A 132 1.10 -2.35 8.39
CA HIS A 132 0.49 -2.73 7.12
C HIS A 132 1.51 -2.66 5.98
N SER A 133 2.33 -1.62 5.92
CA SER A 133 3.35 -1.49 4.88
C SER A 133 4.46 -2.54 5.00
N ALA A 134 4.98 -2.76 6.22
CA ALA A 134 5.98 -3.79 6.47
C ALA A 134 5.44 -5.21 6.19
N GLY A 135 4.20 -5.48 6.61
CA GLY A 135 3.49 -6.74 6.36
C GLY A 135 3.26 -7.00 4.87
N PHE A 136 2.90 -5.97 4.11
CA PHE A 136 2.74 -6.08 2.67
C PHE A 136 4.07 -6.45 2.00
N ILE A 137 5.15 -5.72 2.30
CA ILE A 137 6.48 -5.99 1.73
C ILE A 137 6.92 -7.42 2.09
N HIS A 138 6.70 -7.84 3.33
CA HIS A 138 7.02 -9.19 3.78
C HIS A 138 6.25 -10.25 2.98
N ARG A 139 4.93 -10.13 2.92
CA ARG A 139 4.06 -11.12 2.28
C ARG A 139 4.21 -11.14 0.76
N ARG A 140 4.39 -9.97 0.14
CA ARG A 140 4.47 -9.78 -1.30
C ARG A 140 5.86 -10.10 -1.82
N TYR A 141 6.90 -9.46 -1.26
CA TYR A 141 8.27 -9.50 -1.80
C TYR A 141 9.22 -10.38 -1.01
N GLY A 142 8.85 -10.79 0.22
CA GLY A 142 9.62 -11.70 1.05
C GLY A 142 10.32 -11.00 2.23
N PHE A 143 10.70 -11.81 3.21
CA PHE A 143 11.21 -11.34 4.50
C PHE A 143 12.43 -10.42 4.38
N LYS A 144 13.41 -10.78 3.53
CA LYS A 144 14.66 -10.03 3.34
C LYS A 144 14.41 -8.56 3.01
N TYR A 145 13.42 -8.27 2.16
CA TYR A 145 13.08 -6.91 1.74
C TYR A 145 12.27 -6.15 2.80
N SER A 146 11.61 -6.88 3.70
CA SER A 146 10.77 -6.28 4.75
C SER A 146 11.52 -5.85 6.00
N ILE A 147 12.76 -6.33 6.21
CA ILE A 147 13.58 -5.98 7.39
C ILE A 147 13.64 -4.46 7.64
N PRO A 148 14.06 -3.61 6.66
CA PRO A 148 14.08 -2.16 6.89
C PRO A 148 12.70 -1.57 7.17
N ALA A 149 11.64 -2.12 6.55
CA ALA A 149 10.28 -1.66 6.78
C ALA A 149 9.80 -1.99 8.21
N TYR A 150 10.12 -3.19 8.74
CA TYR A 150 9.82 -3.56 10.12
C TYR A 150 10.61 -2.74 11.13
N LEU A 151 11.87 -2.39 10.84
CA LEU A 151 12.65 -1.50 11.69
C LEU A 151 12.00 -0.10 11.77
N LEU A 152 11.55 0.45 10.65
CA LEU A 152 10.84 1.72 10.61
C LEU A 152 9.49 1.64 11.33
N ALA A 153 8.73 0.57 11.12
CA ALA A 153 7.45 0.34 11.81
C ALA A 153 7.63 0.18 13.34
N GLY A 154 8.66 -0.55 13.76
CA GLY A 154 9.03 -0.72 15.17
C GLY A 154 9.47 0.60 15.81
N PHE A 155 10.28 1.40 15.11
CA PHE A 155 10.63 2.75 15.55
C PHE A 155 9.39 3.64 15.70
N THR A 156 8.48 3.63 14.72
CA THR A 156 7.23 4.38 14.80
C THR A 156 6.40 3.96 16.01
N ALA A 157 6.24 2.66 16.23
CA ALA A 157 5.58 2.12 17.42
C ALA A 157 6.22 2.60 18.73
N ALA A 158 7.54 2.48 18.86
CA ALA A 158 8.28 2.94 20.04
C ALA A 158 8.12 4.45 20.25
N SER A 159 8.16 5.26 19.19
CA SER A 159 7.97 6.72 19.27
C SER A 159 6.62 7.12 19.84
N ARG A 160 5.57 6.30 19.65
CA ARG A 160 4.23 6.57 20.19
C ARG A 160 4.13 6.33 21.69
N ILE A 161 4.87 5.34 22.19
CA ILE A 161 4.98 5.05 23.62
C ILE A 161 5.86 6.11 24.29
N ASP A 162 7.01 6.42 23.70
CA ASP A 162 7.95 7.45 24.18
C ASP A 162 7.30 8.83 24.31
N SER A 163 6.39 9.17 23.39
CA SER A 163 5.62 10.42 23.43
C SER A 163 4.34 10.36 24.26
N ASN A 164 4.09 9.28 25.01
CA ASN A 164 2.88 9.07 25.81
C ASN A 164 1.57 9.21 25.01
N LYS A 165 1.60 8.98 23.70
CA LYS A 165 0.40 9.02 22.86
C LYS A 165 -0.39 7.71 22.93
N HIS A 166 0.31 6.61 23.10
CA HIS A 166 -0.25 5.26 23.10
C HIS A 166 0.46 4.39 24.14
N ASP A 167 -0.28 3.50 24.78
CA ASP A 167 0.33 2.42 25.56
C ASP A 167 0.68 1.22 24.67
N ILE A 168 1.28 0.20 25.29
CA ILE A 168 1.72 -1.01 24.60
C ILE A 168 0.52 -1.73 23.94
N LEU A 169 -0.65 -1.75 24.56
CA LEU A 169 -1.83 -2.42 24.01
C LEU A 169 -2.36 -1.72 22.76
N ASP A 170 -2.38 -0.39 22.77
CA ASP A 170 -2.78 0.41 21.58
C ASP A 170 -1.87 0.12 20.39
N VAL A 171 -0.56 0.01 20.64
CA VAL A 171 0.46 -0.28 19.64
C VAL A 171 0.34 -1.73 19.15
N LEU A 172 0.21 -2.70 20.05
CA LEU A 172 0.04 -4.12 19.68
C LEU A 172 -1.23 -4.34 18.85
N ALA A 173 -2.35 -3.71 19.25
CA ALA A 173 -3.59 -3.77 18.48
C ALA A 173 -3.42 -3.14 17.09
N GLY A 174 -2.76 -1.98 17.00
CA GLY A 174 -2.44 -1.36 15.71
C GLY A 174 -1.60 -2.29 14.82
N ALA A 175 -0.53 -2.88 15.36
CA ALA A 175 0.30 -3.83 14.63
C ALA A 175 -0.49 -5.05 14.14
N ALA A 176 -1.37 -5.60 14.99
CA ALA A 176 -2.22 -6.74 14.64
C ALA A 176 -3.20 -6.40 13.50
N ILE A 177 -3.80 -5.21 13.50
CA ILE A 177 -4.70 -4.76 12.42
C ILE A 177 -3.92 -4.66 11.09
N GLY A 178 -2.77 -3.99 11.09
CA GLY A 178 -1.97 -3.81 9.88
C GLY A 178 -1.42 -5.13 9.31
N LEU A 179 -0.89 -6.00 10.17
CA LEU A 179 -0.42 -7.32 9.74
C LEU A 179 -1.57 -8.23 9.29
N GLY A 180 -2.68 -8.22 10.04
CA GLY A 180 -3.87 -9.00 9.73
C GLY A 180 -4.48 -8.64 8.38
N SER A 181 -4.51 -7.34 8.03
CA SER A 181 -4.97 -6.89 6.72
C SER A 181 -4.17 -7.53 5.57
N ASN A 182 -2.86 -7.67 5.74
CA ASN A 182 -2.02 -8.31 4.72
C ASN A 182 -2.27 -9.80 4.55
N LEU A 183 -2.71 -10.50 5.60
CA LEU A 183 -3.10 -11.91 5.48
C LEU A 183 -4.35 -12.08 4.61
N LEU A 184 -5.23 -11.07 4.59
CA LEU A 184 -6.48 -11.10 3.83
C LEU A 184 -6.30 -10.63 2.39
N PHE A 185 -5.50 -9.59 2.16
CA PHE A 185 -5.46 -8.89 0.87
C PHE A 185 -4.20 -9.14 0.05
N THR A 186 -3.12 -9.64 0.65
CA THR A 186 -1.80 -9.70 0.02
C THR A 186 -1.41 -11.14 -0.34
N THR A 187 -1.08 -11.34 -1.62
CA THR A 187 -0.55 -12.61 -2.13
C THR A 187 0.92 -12.48 -2.49
N GLU A 188 1.68 -13.58 -2.51
CA GLU A 188 3.09 -13.58 -2.91
C GLU A 188 3.30 -13.09 -4.34
N TYR A 189 4.41 -12.36 -4.56
CA TYR A 189 4.80 -11.85 -5.87
C TYR A 189 5.20 -13.00 -6.79
N GLN A 190 4.26 -13.40 -7.66
CA GLN A 190 4.55 -14.27 -8.79
C GLN A 190 5.02 -13.40 -9.95
N GLN A 191 6.28 -13.52 -10.34
CA GLN A 191 6.64 -13.07 -11.68
C GLN A 191 6.03 -14.07 -12.66
N GLU A 192 5.44 -13.56 -13.75
CA GLU A 192 4.98 -14.42 -14.84
C GLU A 192 6.20 -15.06 -15.51
N HIS A 193 6.70 -16.13 -14.91
CA HIS A 193 7.77 -16.95 -15.46
C HIS A 193 7.25 -17.84 -16.59
N MET A 194 5.93 -17.99 -16.75
CA MET A 194 5.33 -18.88 -17.73
C MET A 194 4.05 -18.28 -18.30
N SER A 195 4.05 -17.94 -19.60
CA SER A 195 2.83 -17.62 -20.33
C SER A 195 2.50 -18.72 -21.33
N LEU A 196 1.24 -19.16 -21.31
CA LEU A 196 0.69 -20.13 -22.26
C LEU A 196 -0.03 -19.36 -23.36
N ASN A 197 0.49 -19.47 -24.58
CA ASN A 197 -0.11 -18.89 -25.77
C ASN A 197 -0.76 -20.00 -26.58
N PHE A 198 -2.06 -19.86 -26.86
CA PHE A 198 -2.79 -20.75 -27.75
C PHE A 198 -3.18 -20.00 -29.02
N ASN A 199 -2.82 -20.54 -30.18
CA ASN A 199 -3.20 -19.99 -31.48
C ASN A 199 -3.81 -21.10 -32.34
N SER A 200 -4.97 -20.83 -32.93
CA SER A 200 -5.64 -21.72 -33.87
C SER A 200 -5.82 -20.98 -35.20
N ASN A 201 -5.22 -21.47 -36.27
CA ASN A 201 -5.38 -20.90 -37.60
C ASN A 201 -5.45 -22.00 -38.67
N GLN A 202 -6.50 -21.96 -39.51
CA GLN A 202 -6.75 -22.90 -40.61
C GLN A 202 -6.52 -24.39 -40.25
N GLY A 203 -7.08 -24.83 -39.11
CA GLY A 203 -6.99 -26.24 -38.68
C GLY A 203 -5.69 -26.64 -37.98
N ASN A 204 -4.70 -25.74 -37.87
CA ASN A 204 -3.50 -25.95 -37.07
C ASN A 204 -3.67 -25.38 -35.66
N TYR A 205 -3.25 -26.15 -34.65
CA TYR A 205 -3.24 -25.74 -33.25
C TYR A 205 -1.79 -25.57 -32.78
N LEU A 206 -1.45 -24.38 -32.31
CA LEU A 206 -0.14 -24.06 -31.73
C LEU A 206 -0.29 -23.74 -30.26
N LEU A 207 0.43 -24.51 -29.44
CA LEU A 207 0.59 -24.26 -28.01
C LEU A 207 2.02 -23.77 -27.78
N GLY A 208 2.17 -22.50 -27.40
CA GLY A 208 3.46 -21.89 -27.08
C GLY A 208 3.61 -21.68 -25.58
N PHE A 209 4.75 -22.07 -25.02
CA PHE A 209 5.14 -21.72 -23.66
C PHE A 209 6.29 -20.72 -23.73
N THR A 210 6.12 -19.54 -23.14
CA THR A 210 7.22 -18.58 -22.97
C THR A 210 7.67 -18.64 -21.54
N TYR A 211 8.93 -19.06 -21.33
CA TYR A 211 9.56 -19.09 -20.02
C TYR A 211 10.53 -17.91 -19.88
N LYS A 212 10.34 -17.07 -18.87
CA LYS A 212 11.29 -16.00 -18.53
C LYS A 212 12.12 -16.42 -17.32
N PHE A 213 13.42 -16.68 -17.58
CA PHE A 213 14.45 -16.90 -16.57
C PHE A 213 14.73 -15.61 -15.78
#